data_AF-A0A7S1XT56-F1
#
_entry.id   AF-A0A7S1XT56-F1
#
_cell.length_a   1.000
_cell.length_b   1.000
_cell.length_c   1.000
_cell.angle_alpha   90.00
_cell.angle_beta   90.00
_cell.angle_gamma   90.00
#
_symmetry.space_group_name_H-M   'P 1'
#
loop_
_entity.id
_entity.type
_entity.pdbx_description
1 polymer ?
#
loop_
_entity_poly.entity_id
_entity_poly.type
_entity_poly.pdbx_seq_one_letter_code
_entity_poly.pdbx_strand_id
1 'polypeptide(L)'
;MAAVDKTQRIMEEIISTETTYVNELATLMNVYIRPLRDQGIIDRDGIQAIFSNWELLHGFNTQLLGELNQHKDGADGVKGVPFGRIFNDFSHFFKMYADYLQNYEHALEAVSKLSSKNHAFDQLLKEGCQDPRCRGKPLVSYLIMPVQRIPRYKMLLVELDKRTDDSWFDKAALKQALDTVGAAARYNNEKIRQRENKQKILDIQNNFDNSRNSPVLLDDTPEGHARQFLREGPLIKLCRRGPKTFFFWLFSDKLIYGQSSGETSYQFHREIDLEFVSPPAQTLTLILAPTRSTTPAL
;
A
#
# COMPACT_ATOMS: atom_id res chain seq x y z
N MET A 1 1.29 3.48 -41.71
CA MET A 1 1.59 2.08 -41.33
C MET A 1 2.33 1.94 -39.99
N ALA A 2 3.36 2.75 -39.68
CA ALA A 2 4.16 2.60 -38.44
C ALA A 2 3.43 2.89 -37.11
N ALA A 3 2.37 3.72 -37.10
CA ALA A 3 1.59 4.02 -35.89
C ALA A 3 0.62 2.89 -35.50
N VAL A 4 0.00 2.25 -36.51
CA VAL A 4 -0.96 1.13 -36.33
C VAL A 4 -0.29 -0.08 -35.66
N ASP A 5 0.97 -0.34 -36.02
CA ASP A 5 1.80 -1.38 -35.42
C ASP A 5 2.13 -1.06 -33.95
N LYS A 6 2.36 0.21 -33.61
CA LYS A 6 2.63 0.66 -32.24
C LYS A 6 1.42 0.59 -31.31
N THR A 7 0.20 0.86 -31.80
CA THR A 7 -1.04 0.73 -31.00
C THR A 7 -1.37 -0.73 -30.74
N GLN A 8 -1.23 -1.58 -31.76
CA GLN A 8 -1.45 -3.02 -31.58
C GLN A 8 -0.48 -3.63 -30.56
N ARG A 9 0.80 -3.25 -30.58
CA ARG A 9 1.79 -3.72 -29.60
C ARG A 9 1.45 -3.37 -28.15
N ILE A 10 0.92 -2.17 -27.88
CA ILE A 10 0.53 -1.82 -26.49
C ILE A 10 -0.69 -2.62 -26.03
N MET A 11 -1.65 -2.87 -26.93
CA MET A 11 -2.81 -3.73 -26.65
C MET A 11 -2.38 -5.18 -26.38
N GLU A 12 -1.46 -5.72 -27.18
CA GLU A 12 -0.86 -7.04 -26.96
C GLU A 12 -0.03 -7.10 -25.67
N GLU A 13 0.69 -6.02 -25.33
CA GLU A 13 1.45 -5.92 -24.09
C GLU A 13 0.53 -5.97 -22.85
N ILE A 14 -0.62 -5.30 -22.89
CA ILE A 14 -1.61 -5.35 -21.80
C ILE A 14 -2.01 -6.80 -21.52
N ILE A 15 -2.41 -7.53 -22.57
CA ILE A 15 -2.88 -8.93 -22.44
C ILE A 15 -1.73 -9.87 -22.06
N SER A 16 -0.57 -9.73 -22.71
CA SER A 16 0.61 -10.58 -22.46
C SER A 16 1.14 -10.44 -21.03
N THR A 17 1.20 -9.19 -20.53
CA THR A 17 1.65 -8.94 -19.16
C THR A 17 0.58 -9.32 -18.13
N GLU A 18 -0.71 -9.28 -18.46
CA GLU A 18 -1.78 -9.85 -17.63
C GLU A 18 -1.68 -11.37 -17.55
N THR A 19 -1.45 -12.02 -18.70
CA THR A 19 -1.26 -13.47 -18.78
C THR A 19 -0.09 -13.91 -17.90
N THR A 20 1.03 -13.19 -18.00
CA THR A 20 2.21 -13.48 -17.18
C THR A 20 1.91 -13.25 -15.70
N TYR A 21 1.24 -12.16 -15.35
CA TYR A 21 0.86 -11.85 -13.97
C TYR A 21 -0.03 -12.94 -13.36
N VAL A 22 -1.11 -13.33 -14.02
CA VAL A 22 -2.02 -14.39 -13.56
C VAL A 22 -1.30 -15.72 -13.39
N ASN A 23 -0.45 -16.10 -14.37
CA ASN A 23 0.32 -17.33 -14.28
C ASN A 23 1.29 -17.32 -13.09
N GLU A 24 1.93 -16.19 -12.81
CA GLU A 24 2.82 -16.04 -11.67
C GLU A 24 2.06 -16.07 -10.33
N LEU A 25 0.85 -15.48 -10.27
CA LEU A 25 -0.05 -15.61 -9.11
C LEU A 25 -0.43 -17.09 -8.86
N ALA A 26 -0.75 -17.82 -9.92
CA ALA A 26 -1.08 -19.24 -9.87
C ALA A 26 0.13 -20.09 -9.45
N THR A 27 1.33 -19.79 -9.96
CA THR A 27 2.58 -20.46 -9.56
C THR A 27 2.80 -20.30 -8.07
N LEU A 28 2.67 -19.09 -7.51
CA LEU A 28 2.82 -18.89 -6.07
C LEU A 28 1.81 -19.71 -5.26
N MET A 29 0.55 -19.75 -5.71
CA MET A 29 -0.49 -20.55 -5.06
C MET A 29 -0.13 -22.04 -5.02
N ASN A 30 0.35 -22.57 -6.14
CA ASN A 30 0.60 -24.00 -6.31
C ASN A 30 1.92 -24.47 -5.70
N VAL A 31 2.94 -23.61 -5.69
CA VAL A 31 4.30 -23.95 -5.21
C VAL A 31 4.47 -23.63 -3.72
N TYR A 32 3.81 -22.57 -3.22
CA TYR A 32 3.99 -22.12 -1.84
C TYR A 32 2.72 -22.27 -1.00
N ILE A 33 1.61 -21.62 -1.38
CA ILE A 33 0.43 -21.54 -0.49
C ILE A 33 -0.16 -22.92 -0.20
N ARG A 34 -0.46 -23.71 -1.24
CA ARG A 34 -1.05 -25.03 -1.08
C ARG A 34 -0.12 -25.98 -0.32
N PRO A 35 1.16 -26.15 -0.69
CA PRO A 35 2.07 -26.99 0.09
C PRO A 35 2.22 -26.57 1.56
N LEU A 36 2.34 -25.27 1.86
CA LEU A 36 2.43 -24.77 3.23
C LEU A 36 1.19 -25.11 4.06
N ARG A 37 0.01 -25.04 3.44
CA ARG A 37 -1.28 -25.32 4.07
C ARG A 37 -1.53 -26.83 4.22
N ASP A 38 -1.37 -27.58 3.14
CA ASP A 38 -1.72 -29.01 3.05
C ASP A 38 -0.77 -29.86 3.89
N GLN A 39 0.51 -29.46 3.99
CA GLN A 39 1.49 -30.11 4.87
C GLN A 39 1.44 -29.59 6.31
N GLY A 40 0.62 -28.57 6.60
CA GLY A 40 0.49 -27.98 7.94
C GLY A 40 1.79 -27.36 8.47
N ILE A 41 2.67 -26.87 7.59
CA ILE A 41 3.97 -26.28 7.98
C ILE A 41 3.77 -24.99 8.77
N ILE A 42 2.72 -24.24 8.43
CA ILE A 42 2.24 -23.07 9.16
C ILE A 42 0.72 -23.15 9.30
N ASP A 43 0.21 -22.52 10.34
CA ASP A 43 -1.22 -22.46 10.61
C ASP A 43 -1.93 -21.45 9.69
N ARG A 44 -3.27 -21.38 9.82
CA ARG A 44 -4.10 -20.47 9.03
C ARG A 44 -3.70 -19.00 9.24
N ASP A 45 -3.31 -18.63 10.45
CA ASP A 45 -2.94 -17.26 10.77
C ASP A 45 -1.58 -16.90 10.15
N GLY A 46 -0.62 -17.83 10.13
CA GLY A 46 0.64 -17.68 9.40
C GLY A 46 0.44 -17.57 7.88
N ILE A 47 -0.47 -18.36 7.30
CA ILE A 47 -0.85 -18.24 5.89
C ILE A 47 -1.45 -16.86 5.62
N GLN A 48 -2.40 -16.42 6.46
CA GLN A 48 -3.05 -15.11 6.30
C GLN A 48 -2.05 -13.97 6.47
N ALA A 49 -1.11 -14.07 7.42
CA ALA A 49 -0.10 -13.06 7.69
C ALA A 49 0.85 -12.84 6.49
N ILE A 50 1.20 -13.90 5.76
CA ILE A 50 2.09 -13.81 4.59
C ILE A 50 1.31 -13.45 3.32
N PHE A 51 0.20 -14.14 3.06
CA PHE A 51 -0.45 -14.11 1.75
C PHE A 51 -1.67 -13.19 1.69
N SER A 52 -2.18 -12.70 2.83
CA SER A 52 -3.36 -11.83 2.90
C SER A 52 -4.52 -12.37 2.04
N ASN A 53 -5.04 -11.58 1.10
CA ASN A 53 -6.10 -11.94 0.16
C ASN A 53 -5.57 -12.42 -1.22
N TRP A 54 -4.41 -13.08 -1.29
CA TRP A 54 -3.79 -13.51 -2.55
C TRP A 54 -4.70 -14.35 -3.47
N GLU A 55 -5.42 -15.33 -2.91
CA GLU A 55 -6.34 -16.19 -3.70
C GLU A 55 -7.45 -15.39 -4.37
N LEU A 56 -7.92 -14.34 -3.69
CA LEU A 56 -8.94 -13.44 -4.19
C LEU A 56 -8.39 -12.56 -5.32
N LEU A 57 -7.17 -12.05 -5.17
CA LEU A 57 -6.46 -11.34 -6.24
C LEU A 57 -6.28 -12.24 -7.47
N HIS A 58 -5.83 -13.49 -7.28
CA HIS A 58 -5.71 -14.44 -8.39
C HIS A 58 -7.06 -14.67 -9.09
N GLY A 59 -8.15 -14.85 -8.34
CA GLY A 59 -9.48 -15.04 -8.90
C GLY A 59 -9.93 -13.87 -9.79
N PHE A 60 -9.83 -12.63 -9.31
CA PHE A 60 -10.24 -11.46 -10.09
C PHE A 60 -9.37 -11.23 -11.33
N ASN A 61 -8.06 -11.40 -11.22
CA ASN A 61 -7.18 -11.22 -12.38
C ASN A 61 -7.36 -12.33 -13.41
N THR A 62 -7.68 -13.55 -12.98
CA THR A 62 -8.07 -14.63 -13.89
C THR A 62 -9.34 -14.26 -14.68
N GLN A 63 -10.34 -13.68 -14.01
CA GLN A 63 -11.56 -13.22 -14.67
C GLN A 63 -11.28 -12.06 -15.63
N LEU A 64 -10.45 -11.08 -15.23
CA LEU A 64 -10.02 -9.97 -16.09
C LEU A 64 -9.32 -10.48 -17.35
N LEU A 65 -8.39 -11.43 -17.20
CA LEU A 65 -7.70 -12.06 -18.32
C LEU A 65 -8.67 -12.83 -19.24
N GLY A 66 -9.68 -13.49 -18.67
CA GLY A 66 -10.74 -14.17 -19.42
C GLY A 66 -11.48 -13.21 -20.35
N GLU A 67 -11.93 -12.07 -19.83
CA GLU A 67 -12.61 -11.03 -20.61
C GLU A 67 -11.72 -10.46 -21.73
N LEU A 68 -10.44 -10.21 -21.44
CA LEU A 68 -9.48 -9.73 -22.42
C LEU A 68 -9.26 -10.73 -23.56
N ASN A 69 -9.10 -12.02 -23.24
CA ASN A 69 -8.88 -13.06 -24.24
C ASN A 69 -10.14 -13.35 -25.07
N GLN A 70 -11.31 -13.36 -24.44
CA GLN A 70 -12.59 -13.58 -25.13
C GLN A 70 -12.79 -12.57 -26.26
N HIS A 71 -12.48 -11.29 -26.02
CA HIS A 71 -12.60 -10.26 -27.06
C HIS A 71 -11.44 -10.31 -28.07
N LYS A 72 -10.23 -10.66 -27.63
CA LYS A 72 -9.05 -10.79 -28.49
C LYS A 72 -9.23 -11.86 -29.56
N ASP A 73 -9.94 -12.94 -29.25
CA ASP A 73 -10.21 -14.06 -30.17
C ASP A 73 -11.38 -13.78 -31.13
N GLY A 74 -11.97 -12.58 -31.08
CA GLY A 74 -13.01 -12.11 -32.00
C GLY A 74 -12.50 -11.73 -33.39
N ALA A 75 -13.43 -11.35 -34.27
CA ALA A 75 -13.15 -11.08 -35.70
C ALA A 75 -12.11 -9.95 -35.94
N ASP A 76 -12.12 -8.92 -35.08
CA ASP A 76 -11.20 -7.78 -35.18
C ASP A 76 -9.89 -7.99 -34.41
N GLY A 77 -9.68 -9.19 -33.87
CA GLY A 77 -8.53 -9.54 -33.07
C GLY A 77 -8.35 -8.63 -31.86
N VAL A 78 -7.09 -8.33 -31.52
CA VAL A 78 -6.75 -7.45 -30.39
C VAL A 78 -7.27 -6.01 -30.53
N LYS A 79 -7.56 -5.54 -31.76
CA LYS A 79 -8.07 -4.19 -31.99
C LYS A 79 -9.55 -4.04 -31.65
N GLY A 80 -10.29 -5.15 -31.61
CA GLY A 80 -11.69 -5.20 -31.20
C GLY A 80 -11.88 -5.28 -29.69
N VAL A 81 -10.80 -5.37 -28.90
CA VAL A 81 -10.88 -5.51 -27.44
C VAL A 81 -11.31 -4.17 -26.81
N PRO A 82 -12.44 -4.14 -26.06
CA PRO A 82 -12.93 -2.93 -25.40
C PRO A 82 -12.23 -2.73 -24.05
N PHE A 83 -10.92 -2.42 -24.08
CA PHE A 83 -10.08 -2.26 -22.89
C PHE A 83 -10.71 -1.31 -21.84
N GLY A 84 -11.14 -0.12 -22.25
CA GLY A 84 -11.78 0.86 -21.40
C GLY A 84 -13.01 0.30 -20.68
N ARG A 85 -13.95 -0.31 -21.43
CA ARG A 85 -15.12 -0.95 -20.82
C ARG A 85 -14.73 -2.04 -19.81
N ILE A 86 -13.87 -2.97 -20.22
CA ILE A 86 -13.41 -4.07 -19.37
C ILE A 86 -12.79 -3.53 -18.08
N PHE A 87 -11.85 -2.58 -18.16
CA PHE A 87 -11.22 -2.03 -16.95
C PHE A 87 -12.20 -1.28 -16.04
N ASN A 88 -13.24 -0.65 -16.59
CA ASN A 88 -14.29 -0.02 -15.78
C ASN A 88 -15.14 -1.05 -15.03
N ASP A 89 -15.48 -2.17 -15.67
CA ASP A 89 -16.25 -3.26 -15.05
C ASP A 89 -15.51 -3.86 -13.84
N PHE A 90 -14.17 -3.82 -13.87
CA PHE A 90 -13.30 -4.33 -12.80
C PHE A 90 -12.86 -3.26 -11.78
N SER A 91 -13.32 -2.02 -11.91
CA SER A 91 -12.87 -0.88 -11.10
C SER A 91 -12.98 -1.08 -9.58
N HIS A 92 -14.03 -1.77 -9.12
CA HIS A 92 -14.23 -2.09 -7.70
C HIS A 92 -13.19 -3.10 -7.18
N PHE A 93 -12.80 -4.07 -8.01
CA PHE A 93 -11.80 -5.08 -7.62
C PHE A 93 -10.42 -4.47 -7.43
N PHE A 94 -10.06 -3.42 -8.19
CA PHE A 94 -8.78 -2.72 -7.98
C PHE A 94 -8.65 -2.05 -6.60
N LYS A 95 -9.77 -1.71 -5.94
CA LYS A 95 -9.75 -1.21 -4.56
C LYS A 95 -9.45 -2.30 -3.53
N MET A 96 -9.71 -3.56 -3.85
CA MET A 96 -9.44 -4.70 -2.96
C MET A 96 -7.95 -5.03 -2.86
N TYR A 97 -7.13 -4.44 -3.72
CA TYR A 97 -5.69 -4.46 -3.54
C TYR A 97 -5.27 -3.77 -2.24
N ALA A 98 -6.03 -2.79 -1.72
CA ALA A 98 -5.71 -2.10 -0.47
C ALA A 98 -5.39 -3.07 0.68
N ASP A 99 -6.17 -4.14 0.86
CA ASP A 99 -5.96 -5.13 1.93
C ASP A 99 -4.64 -5.89 1.78
N TYR A 100 -4.24 -6.19 0.55
CA TYR A 100 -2.95 -6.81 0.27
C TYR A 100 -1.81 -5.83 0.54
N LEU A 101 -1.91 -4.62 -0.02
CA LEU A 101 -0.86 -3.61 0.01
C LEU A 101 -0.56 -3.16 1.45
N GLN A 102 -1.60 -2.98 2.25
CA GLN A 102 -1.48 -2.70 3.68
C GLN A 102 -0.75 -3.80 4.47
N ASN A 103 -0.83 -5.06 4.02
CA ASN A 103 -0.19 -6.19 4.69
C ASN A 103 1.22 -6.50 4.16
N TYR A 104 1.63 -5.89 3.05
CA TYR A 104 2.85 -6.28 2.33
C TYR A 104 4.11 -6.27 3.19
N GLU A 105 4.38 -5.17 3.92
CA GLU A 105 5.56 -5.08 4.80
C GLU A 105 5.52 -6.12 5.92
N HIS A 106 4.35 -6.32 6.54
CA HIS A 106 4.15 -7.33 7.57
C HIS A 106 4.38 -8.75 7.02
N ALA A 107 3.98 -9.02 5.78
CA ALA A 107 4.24 -10.29 5.13
C ALA A 107 5.74 -10.56 4.96
N LEU A 108 6.53 -9.55 4.57
CA LEU A 108 7.99 -9.70 4.45
C LEU A 108 8.64 -10.01 5.81
N GLU A 109 8.23 -9.30 6.86
CA GLU A 109 8.69 -9.57 8.21
C GLU A 109 8.30 -10.98 8.67
N ALA A 110 7.06 -11.41 8.41
CA ALA A 110 6.56 -12.72 8.76
C ALA A 110 7.37 -13.83 8.07
N VAL A 111 7.64 -13.68 6.76
CA VAL A 111 8.49 -14.61 6.01
C VAL A 111 9.89 -14.70 6.64
N SER A 112 10.52 -13.56 6.95
CA SER A 112 11.85 -13.53 7.58
C SER A 112 11.86 -14.19 8.97
N LYS A 113 10.88 -13.87 9.82
CA LYS A 113 10.73 -14.44 11.17
C LYS A 113 10.45 -15.94 11.12
N LEU A 114 9.64 -16.42 10.17
CA LEU A 114 9.33 -17.84 10.03
C LEU A 114 10.49 -18.63 9.44
N SER A 115 11.18 -18.10 8.43
CA SER A 115 12.37 -18.76 7.84
C SER A 115 13.48 -18.97 8.85
N SER A 116 13.68 -18.02 9.79
CA SER A 116 14.70 -18.15 10.83
C SER A 116 14.34 -19.12 11.96
N LYS A 117 13.04 -19.40 12.17
CA LYS A 117 12.56 -20.19 13.32
C LYS A 117 12.01 -21.56 12.96
N ASN A 118 11.55 -21.76 11.73
CA ASN A 118 10.89 -22.98 11.27
C ASN A 118 11.68 -23.58 10.09
N HIS A 119 12.43 -24.65 10.37
CA HIS A 119 13.24 -25.34 9.37
C HIS A 119 12.42 -25.90 8.20
N ALA A 120 11.23 -26.44 8.46
CA ALA A 120 10.37 -26.99 7.41
C ALA A 120 9.89 -25.88 6.47
N PHE A 121 9.56 -24.70 7.02
CA PHE A 121 9.22 -23.53 6.23
C PHE A 121 10.39 -23.06 5.35
N ASP A 122 11.58 -22.89 5.94
CA ASP A 122 12.79 -22.48 5.21
C ASP A 122 13.17 -23.46 4.09
N GLN A 123 13.06 -24.77 4.37
CA GLN A 123 13.29 -25.81 3.38
C GLN A 123 12.29 -25.70 2.22
N LEU A 124 11.00 -25.52 2.50
CA LEU A 124 9.99 -25.36 1.46
C LEU A 124 10.23 -24.11 0.61
N LEU A 125 10.69 -23.00 1.20
CA LEU A 125 11.06 -21.81 0.44
C LEU A 125 12.20 -22.08 -0.55
N LYS A 126 13.22 -22.84 -0.12
CA LYS A 126 14.35 -23.25 -0.97
C LYS A 126 13.89 -24.18 -2.08
N GLU A 127 13.09 -25.20 -1.76
CA GLU A 127 12.54 -26.13 -2.74
C GLU A 127 11.66 -25.42 -3.76
N GLY A 128 10.76 -24.53 -3.31
CA GLY A 128 9.91 -23.75 -4.20
C GLY A 128 10.71 -22.82 -5.12
N CYS A 129 11.84 -22.27 -4.68
CA CYS A 129 12.73 -21.48 -5.53
C CYS A 129 13.37 -22.34 -6.65
N GLN A 130 13.67 -23.60 -6.35
CA GLN A 130 14.21 -24.57 -7.31
C GLN A 130 13.14 -25.23 -8.19
N ASP A 131 11.85 -25.02 -7.90
CA ASP A 131 10.78 -25.53 -8.74
C ASP A 131 10.91 -24.94 -10.17
N PRO A 132 10.89 -25.77 -11.23
CA PRO A 132 11.00 -25.30 -12.61
C PRO A 132 9.97 -24.24 -12.99
N ARG A 133 8.78 -24.26 -12.39
CA ARG A 133 7.72 -23.26 -12.59
C ARG A 133 8.15 -21.89 -12.05
N CYS A 134 8.97 -21.86 -11.01
CA CYS A 134 9.47 -20.64 -10.40
C CYS A 134 10.68 -20.03 -11.11
N ARG A 135 11.40 -20.80 -11.93
CA ARG A 135 12.56 -20.33 -12.72
C ARG A 135 13.60 -19.60 -11.85
N GLY A 136 13.87 -20.09 -10.65
CA GLY A 136 14.80 -19.48 -9.70
C GLY A 136 14.31 -18.19 -9.04
N LYS A 137 13.04 -17.81 -9.23
CA LYS A 137 12.43 -16.64 -8.58
C LYS A 137 12.11 -17.00 -7.12
N PRO A 138 12.66 -16.27 -6.12
CA PRO A 138 12.34 -16.51 -4.71
C PRO A 138 10.93 -15.99 -4.36
N LEU A 139 10.36 -16.49 -3.26
CA LEU A 139 9.01 -16.13 -2.79
C LEU A 139 8.78 -14.61 -2.73
N VAL A 140 9.72 -13.86 -2.15
CA VAL A 140 9.61 -12.40 -1.98
C VAL A 140 9.42 -11.67 -3.31
N SER A 141 10.02 -12.17 -4.39
CA SER A 141 9.88 -11.58 -5.73
C SER A 141 8.48 -11.77 -6.32
N TYR A 142 7.69 -12.72 -5.83
CA TYR A 142 6.28 -12.82 -6.16
C TYR A 142 5.44 -11.87 -5.30
N LEU A 143 5.74 -11.78 -3.99
CA LEU A 143 4.93 -11.01 -3.04
C LEU A 143 4.85 -9.52 -3.40
N ILE A 144 5.87 -8.96 -4.07
CA ILE A 144 5.88 -7.56 -4.53
C ILE A 144 4.97 -7.32 -5.75
N MET A 145 4.61 -8.35 -6.50
CA MET A 145 3.96 -8.15 -7.80
C MET A 145 2.60 -7.44 -7.72
N PRO A 146 1.69 -7.74 -6.77
CA PRO A 146 0.44 -6.98 -6.62
C PRO A 146 0.67 -5.48 -6.31
N VAL A 147 1.75 -5.14 -5.62
CA VAL A 147 2.16 -3.74 -5.36
C VAL A 147 2.43 -2.99 -6.65
N GLN A 148 3.00 -3.67 -7.63
CA GLN A 148 3.40 -3.09 -8.91
C GLN A 148 2.27 -3.09 -9.95
N ARG A 149 1.23 -3.92 -9.77
CA ARG A 149 0.24 -4.18 -10.84
C ARG A 149 -0.66 -2.97 -11.11
N ILE A 150 -1.22 -2.34 -10.08
CA ILE A 150 -2.11 -1.18 -10.25
C ILE A 150 -1.40 0.01 -10.93
N PRO A 151 -0.17 0.40 -10.50
CA PRO A 151 0.62 1.39 -11.24
C PRO A 151 0.87 1.00 -12.70
N ARG A 152 1.13 -0.29 -12.97
CA ARG A 152 1.36 -0.78 -14.33
C ARG A 152 0.12 -0.64 -15.22
N TYR A 153 -1.08 -0.96 -14.72
CA TYR A 153 -2.32 -0.72 -15.47
C TYR A 153 -2.47 0.74 -15.86
N LYS A 154 -2.26 1.66 -14.92
CA LYS A 154 -2.33 3.10 -15.21
C LYS A 154 -1.36 3.49 -16.32
N MET A 155 -0.11 3.02 -16.25
CA MET A 155 0.90 3.33 -17.28
C MET A 155 0.51 2.81 -18.66
N LEU A 156 0.07 1.55 -18.74
CA LEU A 156 -0.31 0.92 -20.01
C LEU A 156 -1.56 1.57 -20.62
N LEU A 157 -2.57 1.89 -19.81
CA LEU A 157 -3.79 2.56 -20.27
C LEU A 157 -3.51 4.00 -20.73
N VAL A 158 -2.59 4.72 -20.06
CA VAL A 158 -2.18 6.07 -20.50
C VAL A 158 -1.50 6.01 -21.86
N GLU A 159 -0.64 5.01 -22.06
CA GLU A 159 0.03 4.83 -23.35
C GLU A 159 -0.94 4.38 -24.46
N LEU A 160 -1.93 3.55 -24.12
CA LEU A 160 -3.01 3.18 -25.05
C LEU A 160 -3.86 4.40 -25.44
N ASP A 161 -4.22 5.26 -24.49
CA ASP A 161 -4.99 6.47 -24.77
C ASP A 161 -4.23 7.42 -25.69
N LYS A 162 -2.93 7.64 -25.45
CA LYS A 162 -2.09 8.46 -26.34
C LYS A 162 -1.98 7.93 -27.78
N ARG A 163 -2.21 6.62 -27.98
CA ARG A 163 -2.03 5.92 -29.26
C ARG A 163 -3.33 5.58 -29.97
N THR A 164 -4.47 5.94 -29.40
CA THR A 164 -5.80 5.73 -29.97
C THR A 164 -6.43 7.06 -30.34
N ASP A 165 -7.03 7.14 -31.54
CA ASP A 165 -7.73 8.34 -32.00
C ASP A 165 -9.01 8.59 -31.20
N ASP A 166 -9.48 9.84 -31.17
CA ASP A 166 -10.71 10.18 -30.46
C ASP A 166 -11.98 9.51 -31.05
N SER A 167 -11.89 9.05 -32.31
CA SER A 167 -12.94 8.27 -32.99
C SER A 167 -12.89 6.77 -32.70
N TRP A 168 -11.89 6.27 -31.96
CA TRP A 168 -11.82 4.85 -31.61
C TRP A 168 -13.00 4.45 -30.74
N PHE A 169 -13.63 3.31 -31.04
CA PHE A 169 -14.94 2.93 -30.51
C PHE A 169 -15.02 2.88 -28.97
N ASP A 170 -13.89 2.60 -28.32
CA ASP A 170 -13.79 2.44 -26.86
C ASP A 170 -13.06 3.62 -26.18
N LYS A 171 -12.79 4.71 -26.92
CA LYS A 171 -12.05 5.87 -26.43
C LYS A 171 -12.67 6.51 -25.19
N ALA A 172 -13.99 6.72 -25.20
CA ALA A 172 -14.69 7.36 -24.08
C ALA A 172 -14.59 6.51 -22.81
N ALA A 173 -14.78 5.19 -22.94
CA ALA A 173 -14.64 4.25 -21.83
C ALA A 173 -13.18 4.15 -21.37
N LEU A 174 -12.20 4.26 -22.27
CA LEU A 174 -10.77 4.27 -21.93
C LEU A 174 -10.40 5.49 -21.07
N LYS A 175 -10.91 6.68 -21.40
CA LYS A 175 -10.71 7.88 -20.56
C LYS A 175 -11.33 7.69 -19.17
N GLN A 176 -12.52 7.11 -19.10
CA GLN A 176 -13.14 6.76 -17.82
C GLN A 176 -12.32 5.71 -17.05
N ALA A 177 -11.76 4.71 -17.73
CA ALA A 177 -10.91 3.68 -17.11
C ALA A 177 -9.64 4.27 -16.49
N LEU A 178 -9.05 5.28 -17.13
CA LEU A 178 -7.92 6.01 -16.55
C LEU A 178 -8.27 6.71 -15.24
N ASP A 179 -9.44 7.33 -15.18
CA ASP A 179 -9.93 7.99 -13.98
C ASP A 179 -10.25 6.97 -12.87
N THR A 180 -10.90 5.85 -13.20
CA THR A 180 -11.27 4.81 -12.23
C THR A 180 -10.05 4.07 -11.68
N VAL A 181 -9.10 3.66 -12.53
CA VAL A 181 -7.83 3.06 -12.09
C VAL A 181 -7.00 4.06 -11.29
N GLY A 182 -6.99 5.34 -11.70
CA GLY A 182 -6.36 6.42 -10.95
C GLY A 182 -6.99 6.63 -9.57
N ALA A 183 -8.31 6.54 -9.47
CA ALA A 183 -9.04 6.64 -8.22
C ALA A 183 -8.76 5.43 -7.30
N ALA A 184 -8.71 4.21 -7.85
CA ALA A 184 -8.34 3.01 -7.10
C ALA A 184 -6.92 3.11 -6.55
N ALA A 185 -5.95 3.59 -7.34
CA ALA A 185 -4.58 3.81 -6.88
C ALA A 185 -4.51 4.82 -5.71
N ARG A 186 -5.25 5.93 -5.81
CA ARG A 186 -5.33 6.92 -4.70
C ARG A 186 -5.98 6.33 -3.46
N TYR A 187 -7.07 5.59 -3.63
CA TYR A 187 -7.75 4.90 -2.55
C TYR A 187 -6.83 3.91 -1.83
N ASN A 188 -6.10 3.09 -2.58
CA ASN A 188 -5.14 2.14 -2.03
C ASN A 188 -4.05 2.83 -1.20
N ASN A 189 -3.46 3.91 -1.73
CA ASN A 189 -2.43 4.67 -1.00
C ASN A 189 -2.98 5.31 0.27
N GLU A 190 -4.18 5.89 0.22
CA GLU A 190 -4.81 6.49 1.39
C GLU A 190 -5.14 5.43 2.45
N LYS A 191 -5.59 4.25 2.04
CA LYS A 191 -5.81 3.11 2.95
C LYS A 191 -4.51 2.64 3.61
N ILE A 192 -3.38 2.62 2.90
CA ILE A 192 -2.07 2.33 3.51
C ILE A 192 -1.73 3.38 4.56
N ARG A 193 -1.82 4.67 4.20
CA ARG A 193 -1.55 5.79 5.11
C ARG A 193 -2.43 5.76 6.37
N GLN A 194 -3.72 5.43 6.23
CA GLN A 194 -4.65 5.30 7.35
C GLN A 194 -4.24 4.18 8.31
N ARG A 195 -3.80 3.03 7.79
CA ARG A 195 -3.31 1.91 8.61
C ARG A 195 -2.04 2.28 9.35
N GLU A 196 -1.06 2.89 8.68
CA GLU A 196 0.20 3.35 9.30
C GLU A 196 -0.06 4.38 10.40
N ASN A 197 -0.96 5.34 10.13
CA ASN A 197 -1.36 6.33 11.12
C ASN A 197 -2.02 5.67 12.35
N LYS A 198 -2.94 4.72 12.13
CA LYS A 198 -3.58 3.98 13.22
C LYS A 198 -2.56 3.19 14.03
N GLN A 199 -1.59 2.53 13.37
CA GLN A 199 -0.53 1.80 14.05
C GLN A 199 0.34 2.73 14.89
N LYS A 200 0.74 3.89 14.35
CA LYS A 200 1.52 4.88 15.11
C LYS A 200 0.77 5.37 16.34
N ILE A 201 -0.54 5.61 16.24
CA ILE A 201 -1.37 6.01 17.38
C ILE A 201 -1.44 4.90 18.44
N LEU A 202 -1.57 3.63 18.02
CA LEU A 202 -1.52 2.49 18.93
C LEU A 202 -0.18 2.39 19.66
N ASP A 203 0.93 2.57 18.95
CA ASP A 203 2.26 2.52 19.55
C ASP A 203 2.42 3.65 20.59
N ILE A 204 1.97 4.86 20.28
CA ILE A 204 1.97 5.98 21.24
C ILE A 204 1.08 5.67 22.45
N GLN A 205 -0.10 5.10 22.25
CA GLN A 205 -1.01 4.70 23.33
C GLN A 205 -0.36 3.69 24.28
N ASN A 206 0.35 2.70 23.73
CA ASN A 206 1.03 1.65 24.50
C ASN A 206 2.27 2.15 25.25
N ASN A 207 2.84 3.28 24.82
CA ASN A 207 3.98 3.93 25.48
C ASN A 207 3.58 4.74 26.73
N PHE A 208 2.29 5.00 26.94
CA PHE A 208 1.82 5.64 28.17
C PHE A 208 1.64 4.63 29.29
N ASP A 209 2.04 5.01 30.50
CA ASP A 209 1.79 4.20 31.69
C ASP A 209 0.27 3.97 31.86
N ASN A 210 -0.13 2.73 32.20
CA ASN A 210 -1.53 2.30 32.43
C ASN A 210 -2.15 2.91 33.71
N SER A 211 -1.89 4.20 33.95
CA SER A 211 -2.50 4.99 35.00
C SER A 211 -3.93 5.35 34.63
N ARG A 212 -4.76 5.62 35.65
CA ARG A 212 -6.16 6.05 35.49
C ARG A 212 -6.33 7.32 34.63
N ASN A 213 -5.24 8.07 34.43
CA ASN A 213 -5.20 9.31 33.66
C ASN A 213 -4.57 9.14 32.28
N SER A 214 -4.29 7.93 31.82
CA SER A 214 -3.73 7.70 30.47
C SER A 214 -4.69 8.26 29.40
N PRO A 215 -4.19 8.94 28.36
CA PRO A 215 -5.05 9.51 27.34
C PRO A 215 -5.65 8.39 26.48
N VAL A 216 -6.86 8.60 25.97
CA VAL A 216 -7.47 7.69 24.98
C VAL A 216 -7.20 8.28 23.60
N LEU A 217 -6.26 7.68 22.89
CA LEU A 217 -5.78 8.19 21.60
C LEU A 217 -6.45 7.55 20.40
N LEU A 218 -6.94 6.33 20.56
CA LEU A 218 -7.78 5.69 19.57
C LEU A 218 -9.12 6.39 19.52
N ASP A 219 -9.52 6.73 18.30
CA ASP A 219 -10.81 7.33 18.03
C ASP A 219 -11.57 6.41 17.07
N ASP A 220 -12.83 6.16 17.39
CA ASP A 220 -13.77 5.38 16.57
C ASP A 220 -14.55 6.29 15.60
N THR A 221 -14.12 7.55 15.42
CA THR A 221 -14.75 8.48 14.48
C THR A 221 -14.76 7.94 13.05
N PRO A 222 -15.83 8.21 12.27
CA PRO A 222 -15.96 7.73 10.90
C PRO A 222 -14.79 8.13 9.98
N GLU A 223 -14.54 7.29 8.98
CA GLU A 223 -13.50 7.49 7.96
C GLU A 223 -13.64 8.89 7.31
N GLY A 224 -12.74 9.81 7.65
CA GLY A 224 -12.75 11.21 7.18
C GLY A 224 -12.43 12.25 8.27
N HIS A 225 -12.74 11.94 9.53
CA HIS A 225 -12.42 12.78 10.70
C HIS A 225 -11.46 12.12 11.69
N ALA A 226 -10.96 10.92 11.35
CA ALA A 226 -10.07 10.16 12.21
C ALA A 226 -8.79 10.95 12.54
N ARG A 227 -8.42 10.94 13.82
CA ARG A 227 -7.21 11.55 14.35
C ARG A 227 -5.98 11.18 13.53
N GLN A 228 -5.23 12.20 13.09
CA GLN A 228 -3.97 12.02 12.38
C GLN A 228 -2.80 12.38 13.28
N PHE A 229 -1.82 11.50 13.39
CA PHE A 229 -0.51 11.82 13.97
C PHE A 229 0.25 12.75 13.02
N LEU A 230 0.74 13.87 13.55
CA LEU A 230 1.48 14.86 12.77
C LEU A 230 2.96 14.88 13.13
N ARG A 231 3.29 14.89 14.43
CA ARG A 231 4.68 15.02 14.88
C ARG A 231 4.85 14.61 16.34
N GLU A 232 6.05 14.19 16.71
CA GLU A 232 6.46 14.00 18.10
C GLU A 232 7.86 14.55 18.39
N GLY A 233 8.15 14.82 19.66
CA GLY A 233 9.49 15.15 20.09
C GLY A 233 9.60 15.83 21.47
N PRO A 234 10.82 15.92 22.01
CA PRO A 234 11.07 16.62 23.26
C PRO A 234 10.98 18.13 23.07
N LEU A 235 10.27 18.82 23.96
CA LEU A 235 10.24 20.28 24.04
C LEU A 235 10.39 20.75 25.49
N ILE A 236 10.89 21.97 25.68
CA ILE A 236 11.01 22.60 26.98
C ILE A 236 9.76 23.44 27.25
N LYS A 237 9.02 23.09 28.30
CA LYS A 237 7.87 23.86 28.78
C LYS A 237 8.30 24.79 29.91
N LEU A 238 8.08 26.09 29.71
CA LEU A 238 8.27 27.09 30.76
C LEU A 238 7.17 26.95 31.82
N CYS A 239 7.53 26.43 32.99
CA CYS A 239 6.61 26.26 34.11
C CYS A 239 6.87 27.34 35.19
N ARG A 240 5.92 27.54 36.11
CA ARG A 240 6.08 28.49 37.24
C ARG A 240 7.33 28.22 38.09
N ARG A 241 7.80 26.97 38.14
CA ARG A 241 8.98 26.52 38.89
C ARG A 241 10.24 26.34 38.03
N GLY A 242 10.26 26.97 36.84
CA GLY A 242 11.37 26.88 35.90
C GLY A 242 11.07 26.01 34.66
N PRO A 243 11.98 26.02 33.67
CA PRO A 243 11.87 25.22 32.46
C PRO A 243 11.93 23.72 32.80
N LYS A 244 11.04 22.94 32.20
CA LYS A 244 11.02 21.48 32.31
C LYS A 244 10.87 20.84 30.93
N THR A 245 11.63 19.79 30.68
CA THR A 245 11.52 19.01 29.43
C THR A 245 10.36 18.04 29.52
N PHE A 246 9.51 18.03 28.49
CA PHE A 246 8.45 17.05 28.28
C PHE A 246 8.55 16.49 26.87
N PHE A 247 7.94 15.34 26.64
CA PHE A 247 7.76 14.80 25.30
C PHE A 247 6.34 15.12 24.81
N PHE A 248 6.24 15.64 23.59
CA PHE A 248 4.99 16.10 23.00
C PHE A 248 4.62 15.23 21.80
N TRP A 249 3.33 14.99 21.62
CA TRP A 249 2.74 14.39 20.43
C TRP A 249 1.64 15.30 19.91
N LEU A 250 1.84 15.77 18.68
CA LEU A 250 0.90 16.60 17.96
C LEU A 250 0.05 15.72 17.05
N PHE A 251 -1.25 15.83 17.23
CA PHE A 251 -2.28 15.25 16.37
C PHE A 251 -3.03 16.36 15.62
N SER A 252 -3.88 15.96 14.66
CA SER A 252 -4.72 16.88 13.88
C SER A 252 -5.70 17.69 14.72
N ASP A 253 -6.17 17.12 15.84
CA ASP A 253 -7.21 17.66 16.72
C ASP A 253 -6.68 18.07 18.10
N LYS A 254 -5.53 17.54 18.53
CA LYS A 254 -5.00 17.79 19.88
C LYS A 254 -3.48 17.74 19.97
N LEU A 255 -2.95 18.38 21.00
CA LEU A 255 -1.56 18.27 21.44
C LEU A 255 -1.53 17.64 22.83
N ILE A 256 -0.87 16.50 22.98
CA ILE A 256 -0.65 15.88 24.28
C ILE A 256 0.82 15.92 24.66
N TYR A 257 1.10 15.86 25.96
CA TYR A 257 2.47 15.69 26.44
C TYR A 257 2.54 14.94 27.76
N GLY A 258 3.69 14.30 27.95
CA GLY A 258 4.00 13.46 29.10
C GLY A 258 5.44 13.64 29.55
N GLN A 259 5.70 13.24 30.79
CA GLN A 259 7.04 13.17 31.35
C GLN A 259 7.59 11.77 31.10
N SER A 260 8.84 11.67 30.63
CA SER A 260 9.50 10.36 30.47
C SER A 260 9.62 9.70 31.85
N SER A 261 9.08 8.48 31.94
CA SER A 261 9.20 7.56 33.09
C SER A 261 10.16 6.40 32.79
N GLY A 262 10.50 6.19 31.51
CA GLY A 262 11.51 5.26 31.01
C GLY A 262 12.03 5.65 29.63
N GLU A 263 12.74 4.74 28.96
CA GLU A 263 13.29 4.96 27.61
C GLU A 263 12.18 5.16 26.56
N THR A 264 11.12 4.35 26.65
CA THR A 264 9.92 4.42 25.79
C THR A 264 8.62 4.62 26.56
N SER A 265 8.70 4.75 27.90
CA SER A 265 7.53 4.90 28.77
C SER A 265 7.34 6.35 29.20
N TYR A 266 6.08 6.78 29.20
CA TYR A 266 5.70 8.16 29.54
C TYR A 266 4.54 8.21 30.51
N GLN A 267 4.69 9.07 31.51
CA GLN A 267 3.59 9.48 32.37
C GLN A 267 2.81 10.62 31.72
N PHE A 268 1.54 10.39 31.42
CA PHE A 268 0.66 11.42 30.87
C PHE A 268 0.56 12.63 31.80
N HIS A 269 0.61 13.84 31.23
CA HIS A 269 0.48 15.08 31.99
C HIS A 269 -0.75 15.89 31.60
N ARG A 270 -0.91 16.21 30.31
CA ARG A 270 -2.05 17.00 29.84
C ARG A 270 -2.31 16.83 28.35
N GLU A 271 -3.57 17.05 28.00
CA GLU A 271 -4.08 17.21 26.64
C GLU A 271 -4.51 18.68 26.43
N ILE A 272 -4.26 19.18 25.22
CA ILE A 272 -4.67 20.50 24.74
C ILE A 272 -5.44 20.27 23.45
N ASP A 273 -6.72 20.58 23.47
CA ASP A 273 -7.58 20.56 22.29
C ASP A 273 -7.22 21.75 21.37
N LEU A 274 -6.94 21.46 20.10
CA LEU A 274 -6.51 22.47 19.13
C LEU A 274 -7.68 23.30 18.58
N GLU A 275 -8.94 22.85 18.71
CA GLU A 275 -10.10 23.64 18.28
C GLU A 275 -10.20 24.96 19.04
N PHE A 276 -9.69 25.00 20.28
CA PHE A 276 -9.69 26.18 21.14
C PHE A 276 -8.35 26.94 21.14
N VAL A 277 -7.40 26.55 20.28
CA VAL A 277 -6.11 27.23 20.14
C VAL A 277 -6.21 28.25 19.00
N SER A 278 -6.42 29.52 19.35
CA SER A 278 -6.22 30.59 18.36
C SER A 278 -4.74 30.67 17.98
N PRO A 279 -4.37 30.65 16.68
CA PRO A 279 -3.01 30.99 16.30
C PRO A 279 -2.71 32.40 16.83
N PRO A 280 -1.55 32.63 17.47
CA PRO A 280 -1.20 33.98 17.90
C PRO A 280 -1.27 34.91 16.69
N ALA A 281 -1.82 36.12 16.87
CA ALA A 281 -1.99 37.13 15.82
C ALA A 281 -0.70 37.54 15.09
N GLN A 282 0.44 36.99 15.50
CA GLN A 282 1.72 37.05 14.81
C GLN A 282 2.10 35.65 14.34
N THR A 283 1.64 35.29 13.15
CA THR A 283 2.24 34.22 12.35
C THR A 283 3.69 34.62 12.09
N LEU A 284 4.62 34.18 12.93
CA LEU A 284 6.03 34.19 12.60
C LEU A 284 6.21 33.25 11.43
N THR A 285 6.35 33.84 10.25
CA THR A 285 6.85 33.18 9.05
C THR A 285 8.14 32.45 9.43
N LEU A 286 8.05 31.15 9.69
CA LEU A 286 9.20 30.26 9.68
C LEU A 286 9.64 30.17 8.22
N ILE A 287 10.40 31.18 7.80
CA ILE A 287 11.16 31.16 6.57
C ILE A 287 12.12 29.98 6.74
N LEU A 288 11.88 28.92 5.98
CA LEU A 288 12.89 27.93 5.64
C LEU A 288 14.05 28.70 5.02
N ALA A 289 15.06 29.02 5.83
CA ALA A 289 16.31 29.56 5.32
C ALA A 289 16.93 28.48 4.41
N PRO A 290 17.25 28.79 3.15
CA PRO A 290 17.97 27.83 2.33
C PRO A 290 19.35 27.61 2.95
N THR A 291 19.68 26.35 3.18
CA THR A 291 21.03 25.91 3.55
C THR A 291 22.02 26.49 2.55
N ARG A 292 22.87 27.43 3.00
CA ARG A 292 24.00 27.90 2.20
C ARG A 292 24.91 26.71 1.92
N SER A 293 25.00 26.34 0.64
CA SER A 293 26.05 25.50 0.10
C SER A 293 27.39 26.23 0.25
N THR A 294 28.20 25.83 1.23
CA THR A 294 29.62 26.15 1.26
C THR A 294 30.35 25.15 0.37
N THR A 295 30.56 25.52 -0.89
CA THR A 295 31.64 24.97 -1.71
C THR A 295 32.88 25.83 -1.46
N PRO A 296 34.01 25.29 -0.98
CA PRO A 296 35.27 26.00 -1.06
C PRO A 296 35.85 25.80 -2.46
N ALA A 297 36.13 26.91 -3.13
CA ALA A 297 37.01 26.92 -4.30
C ALA A 297 38.46 26.82 -3.83
N LEU A 298 39.16 25.80 -4.34
CA LEU A 298 40.53 25.87 -4.87
C LEU A 298 40.72 24.67 -5.79
#